data_AF-E9ED00-F1
#
_entry.id   AF-E9ED00-F1
#
_cell.length_a   1.000
_cell.length_b   1.000
_cell.length_c   1.000
_cell.angle_alpha   90.00
_cell.angle_beta   90.00
_cell.angle_gamma   90.00
#
_symmetry.space_group_name_H-M   'P 1'
#
loop_
_entity.id
_entity.type
_entity.pdbx_description
1 polymer ?
#
loop_
_entity_poly.entity_id
_entity_poly.type
_entity_poly.pdbx_seq_one_letter_code
_entity_poly.pdbx_strand_id
1 'polypeptide(L)'
;MFLILDYIPGKPLAKEKLLRAHSTIKTNFYRQLLGYLAEIRSLELPAIGSLMPSGDASQPIVGRLLTQSSNDARRELSRFVSAKAFVESQFDLISSYLLAPRRDHPEDEVRYDMFCINSMKPCFNSVIKPEFDNGPFVLSHPDLRPSNIIVDEEMKIVGFIDWQFTSTVPRQLCTPPAWVTGHIWTNYAKLFLSQFSVALALDDQLPKQLKREWRDPSSTSFHVAHIIRCPSDLNYVFQNYYARGQDAKQLEEAEAKLFQNPQLASEAQGIAERNLQYTGYLKSQGRCIKTS
;
A
#
# COMPACT_ATOMS: atom_id res chain seq x y z
N MET A 1 -3.90 24.88 -11.73
CA MET A 1 -2.43 24.76 -11.56
C MET A 1 -1.92 23.90 -12.69
N PHE A 2 -0.84 24.31 -13.36
CA PHE A 2 -0.18 23.53 -14.40
C PHE A 2 1.29 23.34 -14.00
N LEU A 3 1.85 22.17 -14.30
CA LEU A 3 3.27 21.88 -14.12
C LEU A 3 3.90 21.80 -15.52
N ILE A 4 5.04 22.47 -15.71
CA ILE A 4 5.86 22.37 -16.91
C ILE A 4 7.09 21.56 -16.52
N LEU A 5 7.30 20.43 -17.18
CA LEU A 5 8.34 19.45 -16.86
C LEU A 5 9.06 19.04 -18.15
N ASP A 6 10.30 18.59 -18.01
CA ASP A 6 11.02 17.98 -19.12
C ASP A 6 10.34 16.68 -19.56
N TYR A 7 10.33 16.44 -20.87
CA TYR A 7 9.80 15.21 -21.44
C TYR A 7 10.81 14.07 -21.24
N ILE A 8 10.35 12.97 -20.62
CA ILE A 8 11.14 11.75 -20.45
C ILE A 8 10.92 10.86 -21.68
N PRO A 9 11.92 10.68 -22.58
CA PRO A 9 11.76 9.85 -23.76
C PRO A 9 11.66 8.37 -23.37
N GLY A 10 10.64 7.67 -23.87
CA GLY A 10 10.42 6.26 -23.60
C GLY A 10 8.94 5.90 -23.56
N LYS A 11 8.64 4.70 -23.06
CA LYS A 11 7.27 4.22 -22.88
C LYS A 11 7.06 3.66 -21.48
N PRO A 12 5.84 3.76 -20.92
CA PRO A 12 5.50 3.04 -19.70
C PRO A 12 5.79 1.54 -19.82
N LEU A 13 6.28 0.94 -18.73
CA LEU A 13 6.63 -0.47 -18.68
C LEU A 13 5.41 -1.36 -18.96
N ALA A 14 5.44 -2.05 -20.09
CA ALA A 14 4.47 -3.10 -20.42
C ALA A 14 4.84 -4.40 -19.70
N LYS A 15 3.96 -4.88 -18.81
CA LYS A 15 4.17 -6.09 -17.99
C LYS A 15 4.44 -7.31 -18.87
N GLU A 16 3.67 -7.47 -19.93
CA GLU A 16 3.74 -8.61 -20.85
C GLU A 16 5.06 -8.61 -21.64
N LYS A 17 5.56 -7.42 -22.02
CA LYS A 17 6.86 -7.27 -22.68
C LYS A 17 7.99 -7.70 -21.74
N LEU A 18 7.95 -7.27 -20.47
CA LEU A 18 8.94 -7.69 -19.46
C LEU A 18 8.91 -9.20 -19.24
N LEU A 19 7.73 -9.81 -19.09
CA LEU A 19 7.61 -11.26 -18.85
C LEU A 19 8.17 -12.10 -19.99
N ARG A 20 7.88 -11.70 -21.24
CA ARG A 20 8.33 -12.38 -22.46
C ARG A 20 9.77 -12.09 -22.85
N ALA A 21 10.40 -11.08 -22.25
CA ALA A 21 11.78 -10.72 -22.55
C ALA A 21 12.76 -11.86 -22.21
N HIS A 22 13.92 -11.83 -22.88
CA HIS A 22 15.03 -12.74 -22.58
C HIS A 22 15.49 -12.59 -21.12
N SER A 23 16.08 -13.66 -20.58
CA SER A 23 16.53 -13.71 -19.19
C SER A 23 17.49 -12.58 -18.83
N THR A 24 18.44 -12.25 -19.72
CA THR A 24 19.40 -11.16 -19.54
C THR A 24 18.72 -9.80 -19.40
N ILE A 25 17.73 -9.50 -20.24
CA ILE A 25 16.94 -8.26 -20.18
C ILE A 25 16.17 -8.18 -18.86
N LYS A 26 15.49 -9.27 -18.45
CA LYS A 26 14.77 -9.31 -17.18
C LYS A 26 15.70 -9.06 -15.99
N THR A 27 16.83 -9.78 -15.93
CA THR A 27 17.82 -9.61 -14.87
C THR A 27 18.35 -8.18 -14.81
N ASN A 28 18.68 -7.59 -15.96
CA ASN A 28 19.16 -6.21 -16.02
C ASN A 28 18.09 -5.19 -15.61
N PHE A 29 16.83 -5.42 -15.99
CA PHE A 29 15.72 -4.57 -15.57
C PHE A 29 15.54 -4.60 -14.04
N TYR A 30 15.46 -5.79 -13.43
CA TYR A 30 15.28 -5.88 -11.97
C TYR A 30 16.48 -5.35 -11.19
N ARG A 31 17.71 -5.52 -11.69
CA ARG A 31 18.91 -4.91 -11.10
C ARG A 31 18.81 -3.39 -11.08
N GLN A 32 18.41 -2.77 -12.20
CA GLN A 32 18.17 -1.32 -12.25
C GLN A 32 17.09 -0.89 -11.26
N LEU A 33 15.96 -1.61 -11.24
CA LEU A 33 14.86 -1.31 -10.31
C LEU A 33 15.33 -1.38 -8.85
N LEU A 34 16.10 -2.41 -8.48
CA LEU A 34 16.66 -2.54 -7.13
C LEU A 34 17.62 -1.41 -6.79
N GLY A 35 18.49 -1.03 -7.73
CA GLY A 35 19.41 0.10 -7.57
C GLY A 35 18.68 1.40 -7.29
N TYR A 36 17.68 1.73 -8.11
CA TYR A 36 16.91 2.96 -7.91
C TYR A 36 16.04 2.93 -6.64
N LEU A 37 15.43 1.79 -6.31
CA LEU A 37 14.70 1.65 -5.03
C LEU A 37 15.64 1.86 -3.83
N ALA A 38 16.88 1.39 -3.92
CA ALA A 38 17.89 1.60 -2.88
C ALA A 38 18.30 3.08 -2.77
N GLU A 39 18.45 3.77 -3.90
CA GLU A 39 18.74 5.20 -3.95
C GLU A 39 17.62 6.03 -3.31
N ILE A 40 16.37 5.81 -3.71
CA ILE A 40 15.21 6.48 -3.10
C ILE A 40 15.15 6.21 -1.61
N ARG A 41 15.34 4.94 -1.20
CA ARG A 41 15.37 4.53 0.21
C ARG A 41 16.51 5.16 1.01
N SER A 42 17.59 5.61 0.37
CA SER A 42 18.69 6.28 1.06
C SER A 42 18.35 7.72 1.49
N LEU A 43 17.26 8.29 0.96
CA LEU A 43 16.81 9.64 1.30
C LEU A 43 16.08 9.64 2.64
N GLU A 44 16.81 10.00 3.70
CA GLU A 44 16.29 10.10 5.06
C GLU A 44 15.88 11.53 5.41
N LEU A 45 14.75 11.67 6.09
CA LEU A 45 14.13 12.96 6.42
C LEU A 45 13.70 12.97 7.90
N PRO A 46 13.62 14.15 8.54
CA PRO A 46 13.47 14.26 9.99
C PRO A 46 12.07 13.90 10.52
N ALA A 47 11.10 13.72 9.62
CA ALA A 47 9.71 13.42 9.97
C ALA A 47 9.03 12.62 8.85
N ILE A 48 7.90 12.00 9.18
CA ILE A 48 6.92 11.43 8.25
C ILE A 48 5.99 12.55 7.79
N GLY A 49 5.97 12.82 6.49
CA GLY A 49 5.15 13.85 5.86
C GLY A 49 5.41 13.95 4.37
N SER A 50 4.71 14.86 3.69
CA SER A 50 4.93 15.14 2.27
C SER A 50 5.97 16.23 2.10
N LEU A 51 6.78 16.12 1.04
CA LEU A 51 7.72 17.15 0.64
C LEU A 51 6.94 18.38 0.15
N MET A 52 7.25 19.54 0.71
CA MET A 52 6.66 20.82 0.32
C MET A 52 7.75 21.78 -0.11
N PRO A 53 7.48 22.67 -1.08
CA PRO A 53 8.42 23.72 -1.42
C PRO A 53 8.69 24.61 -0.21
N SER A 54 9.94 25.01 -0.04
CA SER A 54 10.31 26.09 0.86
C SER A 54 10.56 27.37 0.04
N GLY A 55 11.05 28.43 0.69
CA GLY A 55 11.55 29.61 -0.03
C GLY A 55 12.76 29.31 -0.92
N ASP A 56 13.42 28.16 -0.72
CA ASP A 56 14.52 27.63 -1.52
C ASP A 56 14.14 26.25 -2.08
N ALA A 57 14.02 26.13 -3.40
CA ALA A 57 13.65 24.89 -4.07
C ALA A 57 14.67 23.75 -3.86
N SER A 58 15.92 24.05 -3.48
CA SER A 58 16.94 23.04 -3.16
C SER A 58 16.80 22.46 -1.75
N GLN A 59 15.94 23.06 -0.91
CA GLN A 59 15.74 22.69 0.48
C GLN A 59 14.25 22.46 0.75
N PRO A 60 13.66 21.34 0.31
CA PRO A 60 12.26 21.06 0.59
C PRO A 60 12.04 20.86 2.09
N ILE A 61 10.88 21.27 2.58
CA ILE A 61 10.47 21.02 3.96
C ILE A 61 9.55 19.80 4.02
N VAL A 62 9.54 19.12 5.16
CA VAL A 62 8.57 18.04 5.43
C VAL A 62 7.31 18.66 6.06
N GLY A 63 6.27 18.79 5.23
CA GLY A 63 4.99 19.33 5.63
C GLY A 63 4.03 18.28 6.17
N ARG A 64 2.75 18.63 6.14
CA ARG A 64 1.64 17.72 6.47
C ARG A 64 1.69 16.49 5.56
N LEU A 65 1.25 15.36 6.10
CA LEU A 65 1.17 14.13 5.31
C LEU A 65 -0.04 14.20 4.37
N LEU A 66 0.22 14.10 3.07
CA LEU A 66 -0.79 13.98 2.03
C LEU A 66 -0.73 12.56 1.45
N THR A 67 -1.78 11.77 1.66
CA THR A 67 -1.94 10.47 1.00
C THR A 67 -3.22 10.46 0.16
N GLN A 68 -3.28 9.56 -0.81
CA GLN A 68 -4.52 9.34 -1.56
C GLN A 68 -5.66 8.98 -0.59
N SER A 69 -5.42 8.06 0.36
CA SER A 69 -6.44 7.64 1.33
C SER A 69 -6.92 8.79 2.22
N SER A 70 -6.04 9.70 2.64
CA SER A 70 -6.45 10.86 3.43
C SER A 70 -7.25 11.86 2.59
N ASN A 71 -6.87 12.04 1.33
CA ASN A 71 -7.62 12.86 0.37
C ASN A 71 -9.03 12.30 0.10
N ASP A 72 -9.14 11.00 -0.15
CA ASP A 72 -10.42 10.32 -0.42
C ASP A 72 -11.35 10.40 0.80
N ALA A 73 -10.78 10.26 2.00
CA ALA A 73 -11.49 10.42 3.26
C ALA A 73 -11.74 11.89 3.66
N ARG A 74 -11.23 12.87 2.89
CA ARG A 74 -11.22 14.31 3.23
C ARG A 74 -10.69 14.58 4.64
N ARG A 75 -9.69 13.79 5.04
CA ARG A 75 -9.07 13.85 6.36
C ARG A 75 -7.70 14.50 6.27
N GLU A 76 -7.52 15.43 7.17
CA GLU A 76 -6.31 16.21 7.30
C GLU A 76 -5.34 15.50 8.26
N LEU A 77 -4.18 15.07 7.75
CA LEU A 77 -3.15 14.43 8.57
C LEU A 77 -2.04 15.44 8.92
N SER A 78 -1.51 15.31 10.13
CA SER A 78 -0.34 16.08 10.57
C SER A 78 0.94 15.43 10.07
N ARG A 79 2.09 16.10 10.26
CA ARG A 79 3.40 15.43 10.18
C ARG A 79 3.60 14.57 11.44
N PHE A 80 4.37 13.49 11.32
CA PHE A 80 4.68 12.61 12.46
C PHE A 80 6.19 12.54 12.70
N VAL A 81 6.59 12.46 13.97
CA VAL A 81 7.97 12.17 14.39
C VAL A 81 8.09 10.84 15.13
N SER A 82 6.97 10.10 15.24
CA SER A 82 6.89 8.73 15.74
C SER A 82 6.27 7.85 14.66
N ALA A 83 6.94 6.75 14.34
CA ALA A 83 6.48 5.74 13.41
C ALA A 83 5.25 5.01 13.96
N LYS A 84 5.18 4.75 15.28
CA LYS A 84 4.00 4.15 15.91
C LYS A 84 2.78 5.05 15.79
N ALA A 85 2.91 6.34 16.12
CA ALA A 85 1.82 7.30 15.97
C ALA A 85 1.35 7.43 14.51
N PHE A 86 2.27 7.35 13.54
CA PHE A 86 1.91 7.28 12.13
C PHE A 86 1.09 6.01 11.82
N VAL A 87 1.55 4.83 12.23
CA VAL A 87 0.86 3.56 11.95
C VAL A 87 -0.52 3.51 12.61
N GLU A 88 -0.65 3.99 13.85
CA GLU A 88 -1.94 4.13 14.53
C GLU A 88 -2.88 5.07 13.74
N SER A 89 -2.38 6.23 13.31
CA SER A 89 -3.17 7.15 12.49
C SER A 89 -3.57 6.55 11.13
N GLN A 90 -2.72 5.72 10.50
CA GLN A 90 -3.09 5.03 9.26
C GLN A 90 -4.14 3.95 9.53
N PHE A 91 -4.01 3.19 10.61
CA PHE A 91 -5.01 2.19 11.01
C PHE A 91 -6.38 2.82 11.24
N ASP A 92 -6.45 3.97 11.93
CA ASP A 92 -7.69 4.70 12.16
C ASP A 92 -8.30 5.22 10.85
N LEU A 93 -7.46 5.70 9.93
CA LEU A 93 -7.89 6.17 8.61
C LEU A 93 -8.46 5.01 7.79
N ILE A 94 -7.77 3.86 7.73
CA ILE A 94 -8.23 2.65 7.04
C ILE A 94 -9.54 2.15 7.64
N SER A 95 -9.62 2.07 8.97
CA SER A 95 -10.84 1.64 9.67
C SER A 95 -12.01 2.57 9.33
N SER A 96 -11.78 3.89 9.33
CA SER A 96 -12.80 4.87 8.95
C SER A 96 -13.23 4.72 7.49
N TYR A 97 -12.27 4.48 6.58
CA TYR A 97 -12.51 4.28 5.16
C TYR A 97 -13.37 3.04 4.89
N LEU A 98 -13.02 1.92 5.50
CA LEU A 98 -13.73 0.65 5.33
C LEU A 98 -15.15 0.72 5.91
N LEU A 99 -15.34 1.42 7.02
CA LEU A 99 -16.64 1.51 7.70
C LEU A 99 -17.49 2.71 7.23
N ALA A 100 -17.05 3.42 6.20
CA ALA A 100 -17.83 4.48 5.57
C ALA A 100 -19.06 3.92 4.82
N PRO A 101 -20.16 4.68 4.67
CA PRO A 101 -21.35 4.21 3.97
C PRO A 101 -21.05 3.76 2.53
N ARG A 102 -21.39 2.50 2.22
CA ARG A 102 -21.17 1.87 0.91
C ARG A 102 -22.48 1.44 0.27
N ARG A 103 -22.50 1.43 -1.05
CA ARG A 103 -23.62 0.95 -1.85
C ARG A 103 -23.65 -0.58 -1.80
N ASP A 104 -24.86 -1.15 -1.68
CA ASP A 104 -25.12 -2.59 -1.78
C ASP A 104 -24.21 -3.44 -0.86
N HIS A 105 -23.95 -2.97 0.36
CA HIS A 105 -23.02 -3.60 1.31
C HIS A 105 -23.76 -4.01 2.62
N PRO A 106 -24.31 -5.24 2.68
CA PRO A 106 -25.14 -5.73 3.79
C PRO A 106 -24.35 -6.02 5.07
N GLU A 107 -25.07 -6.36 6.16
CA GLU A 107 -24.48 -6.54 7.49
C GLU A 107 -23.41 -7.63 7.55
N ASP A 108 -23.59 -8.75 6.87
CA ASP A 108 -22.61 -9.83 6.79
C ASP A 108 -21.29 -9.36 6.15
N GLU A 109 -21.35 -8.57 5.08
CA GLU A 109 -20.14 -7.98 4.50
C GLU A 109 -19.50 -6.94 5.44
N VAL A 110 -20.30 -6.12 6.13
CA VAL A 110 -19.78 -5.17 7.14
C VAL A 110 -19.06 -5.90 8.27
N ARG A 111 -19.67 -6.98 8.78
CA ARG A 111 -19.12 -7.79 9.85
C ARG A 111 -17.81 -8.43 9.44
N TYR A 112 -17.75 -8.92 8.21
CA TYR A 112 -16.54 -9.49 7.66
C TYR A 112 -15.41 -8.45 7.51
N ASP A 113 -15.71 -7.23 7.06
CA ASP A 113 -14.72 -6.14 7.00
C ASP A 113 -14.20 -5.75 8.39
N MET A 114 -15.11 -5.61 9.36
CA MET A 114 -14.77 -5.37 10.77
C MET A 114 -13.93 -6.52 11.34
N PHE A 115 -14.25 -7.77 11.02
CA PHE A 115 -13.47 -8.93 11.44
C PHE A 115 -12.06 -8.91 10.84
N CYS A 116 -11.93 -8.61 9.55
CA CYS A 116 -10.63 -8.49 8.88
C CYS A 116 -9.76 -7.42 9.52
N ILE A 117 -10.27 -6.19 9.72
CA ILE A 117 -9.46 -5.09 10.26
C ILE A 117 -9.08 -5.31 11.73
N ASN A 118 -10.00 -5.87 12.54
CA ASN A 118 -9.71 -6.20 13.93
C ASN A 118 -8.68 -7.33 14.02
N SER A 119 -8.77 -8.35 13.17
CA SER A 119 -7.81 -9.44 13.12
C SER A 119 -6.42 -8.99 12.66
N MET A 120 -6.34 -7.98 11.79
CA MET A 120 -5.08 -7.42 11.32
C MET A 120 -4.46 -6.41 12.30
N LYS A 121 -5.20 -5.89 13.29
CA LYS A 121 -4.70 -4.89 14.25
C LYS A 121 -3.39 -5.27 14.96
N PRO A 122 -3.15 -6.53 15.40
CA PRO A 122 -1.87 -6.93 15.97
C PRO A 122 -0.68 -6.76 15.01
N CYS A 123 -0.90 -6.92 13.69
CA CYS A 123 0.12 -6.70 12.67
C CYS A 123 0.52 -5.22 12.62
N PHE A 124 -0.44 -4.30 12.68
CA PHE A 124 -0.16 -2.86 12.75
C PHE A 124 0.59 -2.49 14.04
N ASN A 125 0.17 -3.03 15.19
CA ASN A 125 0.78 -2.72 16.49
C ASN A 125 2.25 -3.18 16.62
N SER A 126 2.64 -4.22 15.88
CA SER A 126 3.96 -4.87 16.01
C SER A 126 4.93 -4.57 14.85
N VAL A 127 4.47 -3.94 13.77
CA VAL A 127 5.30 -3.68 12.58
C VAL A 127 6.47 -2.73 12.85
N ILE A 128 6.32 -1.82 13.82
CA ILE A 128 7.34 -0.86 14.20
C ILE A 128 8.15 -1.38 15.38
N LYS A 129 9.41 -1.74 15.09
CA LYS A 129 10.42 -2.00 16.10
C LYS A 129 10.65 -0.77 16.99
N PRO A 130 10.63 -0.88 18.33
CA PRO A 130 10.72 0.26 19.23
C PRO A 130 11.96 1.15 19.02
N GLU A 131 13.11 0.56 18.67
CA GLU A 131 14.36 1.29 18.43
C GLU A 131 14.33 2.21 17.20
N PHE A 132 13.33 2.03 16.31
CA PHE A 132 13.14 2.83 15.10
C PHE A 132 11.85 3.67 15.15
N ASP A 133 11.25 3.85 16.33
CA ASP A 133 10.04 4.66 16.46
C ASP A 133 10.30 6.12 16.06
N ASN A 134 11.45 6.67 16.45
CA ASN A 134 11.86 8.03 16.09
C ASN A 134 12.61 8.12 14.74
N GLY A 135 12.53 7.07 13.90
CA GLY A 135 13.17 7.01 12.58
C GLY A 135 14.33 6.01 12.48
N PRO A 136 15.08 6.02 11.36
CA PRO A 136 14.96 6.97 10.25
C PRO A 136 13.65 6.84 9.48
N PHE A 137 13.17 7.98 8.97
CA PHE A 137 12.03 8.07 8.04
C PHE A 137 12.57 8.30 6.64
N VAL A 138 12.01 7.60 5.67
CA VAL A 138 12.65 7.44 4.35
C VAL A 138 11.65 7.75 3.26
N LEU A 139 12.11 8.37 2.18
CA LEU A 139 11.24 8.69 1.05
C LEU A 139 10.70 7.41 0.41
N SER A 140 9.41 7.40 0.09
CA SER A 140 8.77 6.28 -0.60
C SER A 140 7.81 6.79 -1.68
N HIS A 141 7.94 6.20 -2.87
CA HIS A 141 6.98 6.39 -3.95
C HIS A 141 5.74 5.51 -3.70
N PRO A 142 4.53 6.06 -3.49
CA PRO A 142 3.38 5.28 -3.06
C PRO A 142 2.85 4.36 -4.16
N ASP A 143 2.91 4.77 -5.43
CA ASP A 143 2.35 4.03 -6.56
C ASP A 143 3.36 3.77 -7.70
N LEU A 144 4.47 3.09 -7.39
CA LEU A 144 5.49 2.73 -8.41
C LEU A 144 5.07 1.48 -9.21
N ARG A 145 3.88 1.53 -9.79
CA ARG A 145 3.32 0.52 -10.70
C ARG A 145 3.96 0.60 -12.09
N PRO A 146 3.84 -0.43 -12.95
CA PRO A 146 4.52 -0.44 -14.25
C PRO A 146 4.19 0.75 -15.17
N SER A 147 2.98 1.29 -15.11
CA SER A 147 2.63 2.49 -15.89
C SER A 147 3.42 3.74 -15.49
N ASN A 148 3.98 3.75 -14.28
CA ASN A 148 4.74 4.87 -13.71
C ASN A 148 6.25 4.66 -13.82
N ILE A 149 6.70 3.58 -14.48
CA ILE A 149 8.10 3.31 -14.80
C ILE A 149 8.29 3.46 -16.30
N ILE A 150 9.10 4.44 -16.72
CA ILE A 150 9.39 4.68 -18.13
C ILE A 150 10.64 3.91 -18.52
N VAL A 151 10.55 3.19 -19.63
CA VAL A 151 11.67 2.42 -20.20
C VAL A 151 11.94 2.79 -21.66
N ASP A 152 13.20 2.65 -22.07
CA ASP A 152 13.62 2.76 -23.47
C ASP A 152 13.31 1.49 -24.28
N GLU A 153 13.79 1.43 -25.53
CA GLU A 153 13.55 0.29 -26.43
C GLU A 153 14.21 -1.00 -25.91
N GLU A 154 15.38 -0.86 -25.27
CA GLU A 154 16.20 -1.90 -24.64
C GLU A 154 15.74 -2.30 -23.23
N MET A 155 14.62 -1.77 -22.73
CA MET A 155 14.09 -2.01 -21.39
C MET A 155 14.99 -1.51 -20.24
N LYS A 156 15.79 -0.47 -20.48
CA LYS A 156 16.43 0.29 -19.40
C LYS A 156 15.45 1.28 -18.81
N ILE A 157 15.52 1.47 -17.50
CA ILE A 157 14.68 2.44 -16.80
C ILE A 157 15.27 3.84 -17.02
N VAL A 158 14.46 4.72 -17.60
CA VAL A 158 14.85 6.10 -17.96
C VAL A 158 14.08 7.16 -17.15
N GLY A 159 13.09 6.76 -16.36
CA GLY A 159 12.45 7.65 -15.42
C GLY A 159 11.32 7.01 -14.62
N PHE A 160 10.98 7.66 -13.52
CA PHE A 160 9.75 7.40 -12.77
C PHE A 160 8.88 8.65 -12.78
N ILE A 161 7.58 8.46 -12.97
CA ILE A 161 6.59 9.52 -13.02
C ILE A 161 5.54 9.32 -11.94
N ASP A 162 4.62 10.27 -11.82
CA ASP A 162 3.48 10.19 -10.89
C ASP A 162 3.89 10.19 -9.41
N TRP A 163 4.75 11.16 -9.06
CA TRP A 163 5.23 11.43 -7.69
C TRP A 163 4.17 12.08 -6.78
N GLN A 164 2.90 12.07 -7.19
CA GLN A 164 1.82 12.59 -6.35
C GLN A 164 1.71 11.76 -5.07
N PHE A 165 1.38 12.42 -3.96
CA PHE A 165 1.31 11.81 -2.63
C PHE A 165 2.62 11.14 -2.14
N THR A 166 3.75 11.36 -2.81
CA THR A 166 5.05 10.96 -2.28
C THR A 166 5.26 11.56 -0.90
N SER A 167 5.69 10.70 0.01
CA SER A 167 5.90 11.04 1.41
C SER A 167 6.99 10.16 2.00
N THR A 168 7.45 10.58 3.17
CA THR A 168 8.33 9.76 3.99
C THR A 168 7.53 8.78 4.83
N VAL A 169 8.06 7.58 5.00
CA VAL A 169 7.43 6.50 5.77
C VAL A 169 8.43 5.93 6.78
N PRO A 170 7.98 5.22 7.83
CA PRO A 170 8.87 4.40 8.64
C PRO A 170 9.69 3.45 7.76
N ARG A 171 10.98 3.32 8.03
CA ARG A 171 11.87 2.44 7.25
C ARG A 171 11.33 1.02 7.07
N GLN A 172 10.62 0.48 8.05
CA GLN A 172 10.04 -0.86 8.04
C GLN A 172 8.94 -1.00 6.98
N LEU A 173 8.25 0.11 6.65
CA LEU A 173 7.17 0.17 5.68
C LEU A 173 7.64 0.60 4.28
N CYS A 174 8.93 0.92 4.12
CA CYS A 174 9.52 1.18 2.81
C CYS A 174 9.80 -0.14 2.07
N THR A 175 8.74 -0.70 1.50
CA THR A 175 8.77 -1.98 0.76
C THR A 175 8.79 -1.75 -0.75
N PRO A 176 9.33 -2.71 -1.54
CA PRO A 176 9.25 -2.66 -2.99
C PRO A 176 7.79 -2.58 -3.50
N PRO A 177 7.60 -2.21 -4.78
CA PRO A 177 6.27 -2.05 -5.36
C PRO A 177 5.41 -3.32 -5.29
N ALA A 178 4.11 -3.18 -4.99
CA ALA A 178 3.20 -4.31 -4.78
C ALA A 178 3.22 -5.36 -5.92
N TRP A 179 3.47 -4.92 -7.15
CA TRP A 179 3.47 -5.79 -8.33
C TRP A 179 4.67 -6.74 -8.41
N VAL A 180 5.77 -6.46 -7.69
CA VAL A 180 6.92 -7.37 -7.54
C VAL A 180 6.93 -8.11 -6.21
N THR A 181 6.05 -7.75 -5.26
CA THR A 181 5.98 -8.37 -3.94
C THR A 181 4.83 -9.36 -3.79
N GLY A 182 4.09 -9.62 -4.86
CA GLY A 182 2.99 -10.59 -4.89
C GLY A 182 1.64 -10.06 -4.42
N HIS A 183 1.53 -8.77 -4.08
CA HIS A 183 0.31 -8.15 -3.55
C HIS A 183 -0.64 -7.62 -4.64
N ILE A 184 -0.60 -8.20 -5.84
CA ILE A 184 -1.45 -7.77 -6.96
C ILE A 184 -2.34 -8.89 -7.48
N TRP A 185 -3.53 -8.50 -7.90
CA TRP A 185 -4.54 -9.37 -8.51
C TRP A 185 -4.19 -9.68 -9.98
N THR A 186 -3.17 -10.51 -10.20
CA THR A 186 -2.82 -10.96 -11.56
C THR A 186 -2.34 -12.40 -11.58
N ASN A 187 -2.61 -13.10 -12.68
CA ASN A 187 -2.08 -14.44 -12.94
C ASN A 187 -0.53 -14.48 -12.98
N TYR A 188 0.12 -13.32 -13.08
CA TYR A 188 1.57 -13.19 -13.15
C TYR A 188 2.23 -12.81 -11.82
N ALA A 189 1.47 -12.58 -10.74
CA ALA A 189 2.00 -12.13 -9.46
C ALA A 189 3.12 -13.04 -8.93
N LYS A 190 2.94 -14.37 -9.02
CA LYS A 190 3.97 -15.35 -8.62
C LYS A 190 5.23 -15.29 -9.49
N LEU A 191 5.09 -14.99 -10.78
CA LEU A 191 6.25 -14.89 -11.69
C LEU A 191 7.06 -13.62 -11.41
N PHE A 192 6.38 -12.48 -11.24
CA PHE A 192 7.05 -11.23 -10.87
C PHE A 192 7.76 -11.36 -9.52
N LEU A 193 7.07 -11.93 -8.52
CA LEU A 193 7.65 -12.22 -7.21
C LEU A 193 8.89 -13.11 -7.31
N SER A 194 8.81 -14.21 -8.06
CA SER A 194 9.94 -15.14 -8.25
C SER A 194 11.14 -14.43 -8.90
N GLN A 195 10.90 -13.69 -9.99
CA GLN A 195 11.96 -12.98 -10.70
C GLN A 195 12.61 -11.89 -9.85
N PHE A 196 11.80 -11.12 -9.11
CA PHE A 196 12.30 -10.11 -8.19
C PHE A 196 13.10 -10.73 -7.05
N SER A 197 12.62 -11.81 -6.44
CA SER A 197 13.35 -12.54 -5.39
C SER A 197 14.68 -13.10 -5.87
N VAL A 198 14.74 -13.63 -7.10
CA VAL A 198 16.00 -14.10 -7.70
C VAL A 198 16.95 -12.92 -7.93
N ALA A 199 16.47 -11.81 -8.49
CA ALA A 199 17.29 -10.61 -8.69
C ALA A 199 17.84 -10.08 -7.36
N LEU A 200 17.00 -9.98 -6.33
CA LEU A 200 17.38 -9.54 -5.00
C LEU A 200 18.46 -10.43 -4.37
N ALA A 201 18.35 -11.75 -4.55
CA ALA A 201 19.30 -12.71 -4.02
C ALA A 201 20.67 -12.67 -4.74
N LEU A 202 20.65 -12.41 -6.05
CA LEU A 202 21.84 -12.43 -6.91
C LEU A 202 22.52 -11.07 -7.08
N ASP A 203 21.85 -9.97 -6.76
CA ASP A 203 22.42 -8.63 -6.82
C ASP A 203 23.58 -8.53 -5.81
N ASP A 204 24.79 -8.20 -6.23
CA ASP A 204 25.98 -8.10 -5.38
C ASP A 204 26.22 -6.68 -4.85
N GLN A 205 25.62 -5.67 -5.48
CA GLN A 205 25.78 -4.24 -5.17
C GLN A 205 24.80 -3.76 -4.11
N LEU A 206 23.64 -4.40 -3.97
CA LEU A 206 22.60 -3.97 -3.04
C LEU A 206 23.09 -4.07 -1.58
N PRO A 207 22.89 -3.03 -0.74
CA PRO A 207 23.25 -3.07 0.67
C PRO A 207 22.70 -4.29 1.40
N LYS A 208 23.55 -4.96 2.21
CA LYS A 208 23.17 -6.16 2.98
C LYS A 208 21.95 -5.96 3.88
N GLN A 209 21.69 -4.71 4.30
CA GLN A 209 20.50 -4.37 5.07
C GLN A 209 19.24 -4.44 4.23
N LEU A 210 19.21 -3.80 3.06
CA LEU A 210 18.05 -3.83 2.16
C LEU A 210 17.78 -5.24 1.64
N LYS A 211 18.82 -6.03 1.35
CA LYS A 211 18.66 -7.46 1.04
C LYS A 211 17.92 -8.22 2.13
N ARG A 212 18.18 -7.91 3.41
CA ARG A 212 17.50 -8.54 4.55
C ARG A 212 16.08 -8.01 4.72
N GLU A 213 15.89 -6.69 4.62
CA GLU A 213 14.60 -6.03 4.76
C GLU A 213 13.61 -6.45 3.66
N TRP A 214 14.08 -6.66 2.43
CA TRP A 214 13.22 -7.00 1.30
C TRP A 214 13.19 -8.49 0.95
N ARG A 215 13.90 -9.33 1.71
CA ARG A 215 14.05 -10.77 1.41
C ARG A 215 12.73 -11.53 1.47
N ASP A 216 11.85 -11.12 2.38
CA ASP A 216 10.64 -11.84 2.72
C ASP A 216 9.39 -11.00 2.48
N PRO A 217 8.80 -11.10 1.27
CA PRO A 217 7.55 -10.44 0.93
C PRO A 217 6.32 -10.96 1.70
N SER A 218 6.45 -12.06 2.46
CA SER A 218 5.42 -12.53 3.39
C SER A 218 5.57 -11.96 4.81
N SER A 219 6.57 -11.10 5.03
CA SER A 219 6.71 -10.41 6.30
C SER A 219 5.53 -9.46 6.56
N THR A 220 5.17 -9.33 7.83
CA THR A 220 4.09 -8.44 8.30
C THR A 220 4.22 -7.02 7.75
N SER A 221 5.45 -6.52 7.62
CA SER A 221 5.74 -5.19 7.08
C SER A 221 5.22 -4.99 5.65
N PHE A 222 5.33 -5.99 4.78
CA PHE A 222 4.86 -5.90 3.40
C PHE A 222 3.34 -5.84 3.32
N HIS A 223 2.66 -6.66 4.12
CA HIS A 223 1.21 -6.67 4.21
C HIS A 223 0.68 -5.34 4.75
N VAL A 224 1.26 -4.84 5.86
CA VAL A 224 0.85 -3.54 6.43
C VAL A 224 1.15 -2.39 5.47
N ALA A 225 2.33 -2.35 4.85
CA ALA A 225 2.68 -1.32 3.86
C ALA A 225 1.76 -1.37 2.62
N HIS A 226 1.32 -2.55 2.19
CA HIS A 226 0.35 -2.70 1.11
C HIS A 226 -1.02 -2.16 1.51
N ILE A 227 -1.54 -2.54 2.68
CA ILE A 227 -2.85 -2.07 3.15
C ILE A 227 -2.86 -0.54 3.35
N ILE A 228 -1.78 0.05 3.85
CA ILE A 228 -1.67 1.51 3.97
C ILE A 228 -1.73 2.20 2.60
N ARG A 229 -1.10 1.62 1.57
CA ARG A 229 -1.14 2.16 0.20
C ARG A 229 -2.49 1.92 -0.49
N CYS A 230 -3.11 0.77 -0.23
CA CYS A 230 -4.34 0.32 -0.88
C CYS A 230 -5.31 -0.27 0.16
N PRO A 231 -6.03 0.58 0.93
CA PRO A 231 -6.93 0.12 1.99
C PRO A 231 -8.04 -0.83 1.52
N SER A 232 -8.48 -0.69 0.26
CA SER A 232 -9.48 -1.57 -0.36
C SER A 232 -9.01 -3.03 -0.50
N ASP A 233 -7.71 -3.28 -0.45
CA ASP A 233 -7.15 -4.64 -0.55
C ASP A 233 -7.07 -5.36 0.81
N LEU A 234 -7.56 -4.77 1.91
CA LEU A 234 -7.50 -5.39 3.24
C LEU A 234 -8.00 -6.84 3.23
N ASN A 235 -9.22 -7.07 2.74
CA ASN A 235 -9.84 -8.40 2.76
C ASN A 235 -9.04 -9.41 1.93
N TYR A 236 -8.45 -8.95 0.81
CA TYR A 236 -7.58 -9.78 0.00
C TYR A 236 -6.32 -10.17 0.76
N VAL A 237 -5.67 -9.21 1.40
CA VAL A 237 -4.46 -9.45 2.18
C VAL A 237 -4.77 -10.37 3.37
N PHE A 238 -5.90 -10.15 4.04
CA PHE A 238 -6.38 -11.03 5.10
C PHE A 238 -6.50 -12.46 4.59
N GLN A 239 -7.26 -12.70 3.51
CA GLN A 239 -7.50 -14.05 2.99
C GLN A 239 -6.24 -14.75 2.48
N ASN A 240 -5.40 -14.03 1.72
CA ASN A 240 -4.26 -14.65 1.03
C ASN A 240 -2.99 -14.73 1.88
N TYR A 241 -2.95 -14.07 3.04
CA TYR A 241 -1.77 -14.07 3.90
C TYR A 241 -2.10 -14.38 5.36
N TYR A 242 -2.99 -13.62 5.99
CA TYR A 242 -3.27 -13.81 7.43
C TYR A 242 -4.06 -15.09 7.71
N ALA A 243 -5.14 -15.31 6.96
CA ALA A 243 -6.01 -16.47 7.06
C ALA A 243 -5.51 -17.67 6.24
N ARG A 244 -4.39 -17.52 5.51
CA ARG A 244 -3.90 -18.54 4.60
C ARG A 244 -3.52 -19.82 5.37
N GLY A 245 -4.19 -20.92 5.02
CA GLY A 245 -3.97 -22.22 5.66
C GLY A 245 -4.69 -22.40 6.99
N GLN A 246 -5.50 -21.42 7.42
CA GLN A 246 -6.44 -21.59 8.52
C GLN A 246 -7.69 -22.34 8.04
N ASP A 247 -8.35 -23.04 8.96
CA ASP A 247 -9.59 -23.73 8.68
C ASP A 247 -10.76 -22.75 8.57
N ALA A 248 -11.61 -22.92 7.55
CA ALA A 248 -12.72 -22.00 7.29
C ALA A 248 -13.73 -21.95 8.44
N LYS A 249 -14.01 -23.10 9.06
CA LYS A 249 -14.93 -23.17 10.20
C LYS A 249 -14.35 -22.47 11.42
N GLN A 250 -13.03 -22.58 11.65
CA GLN A 250 -12.36 -21.83 12.72
C GLN A 250 -12.43 -20.32 12.51
N LEU A 251 -12.33 -19.84 11.27
CA LEU A 251 -12.47 -18.42 10.94
C LEU A 251 -13.90 -17.93 11.18
N GLU A 252 -14.91 -18.70 10.76
CA GLU A 252 -16.32 -18.41 11.02
C GLU A 252 -16.62 -18.39 12.53
N GLU A 253 -16.09 -19.34 13.30
CA GLU A 253 -16.22 -19.38 14.76
C GLU A 253 -15.53 -18.17 15.42
N ALA A 254 -14.36 -17.74 14.91
CA ALA A 254 -13.64 -16.57 15.39
C ALA A 254 -14.39 -15.26 15.09
N GLU A 255 -14.98 -15.13 13.90
CA GLU A 255 -15.85 -14.01 13.55
C GLU A 255 -17.09 -13.99 14.45
N ALA A 256 -17.79 -15.12 14.60
CA ALA A 256 -18.96 -15.23 15.47
C ALA A 256 -18.62 -14.82 16.91
N LYS A 257 -17.45 -15.23 17.42
CA LYS A 257 -16.94 -14.85 18.74
C LYS A 257 -16.68 -13.35 18.86
N LEU A 258 -16.12 -12.69 17.85
CA LEU A 258 -15.86 -11.24 17.86
C LEU A 258 -17.16 -10.45 18.11
N PHE A 259 -18.24 -10.87 17.45
CA PHE A 259 -19.55 -10.21 17.54
C PHE A 259 -20.44 -10.69 18.69
N GLN A 260 -19.93 -11.53 19.59
CA GLN A 260 -20.53 -11.68 20.92
C GLN A 260 -20.38 -10.40 21.75
N ASN A 261 -19.46 -9.50 21.37
CA ASN A 261 -19.40 -8.15 21.91
C ASN A 261 -20.60 -7.33 21.40
N PRO A 262 -21.53 -6.91 22.28
CA PRO A 262 -22.74 -6.19 21.87
C PRO A 262 -22.45 -4.84 21.20
N GLN A 263 -21.34 -4.19 21.57
CA GLN A 263 -20.96 -2.90 20.98
C GLN A 263 -20.56 -3.06 19.51
N LEU A 264 -19.75 -4.07 19.18
CA LEU A 264 -19.34 -4.35 17.81
C LEU A 264 -20.51 -4.83 16.95
N ALA A 265 -21.40 -5.66 17.52
CA ALA A 265 -22.61 -6.10 16.82
C ALA A 265 -23.54 -4.91 16.50
N SER A 266 -23.77 -4.03 17.47
CA SER A 266 -24.58 -2.82 17.26
C SER A 266 -23.95 -1.85 16.26
N GLU A 267 -22.61 -1.72 16.27
CA GLU A 267 -21.88 -0.91 15.30
C GLU A 267 -22.04 -1.47 13.87
N ALA A 268 -21.87 -2.78 13.68
CA ALA A 268 -22.03 -3.43 12.38
C ALA A 268 -23.45 -3.23 11.82
N GLN A 269 -24.47 -3.46 12.66
CA GLN A 269 -25.87 -3.24 12.29
C GLN A 269 -26.12 -1.78 11.90
N GLY A 270 -25.63 -0.82 12.70
CA GLY A 270 -25.78 0.60 12.42
C GLY A 270 -25.09 1.06 11.13
N ILE A 271 -23.94 0.47 10.77
CA ILE A 271 -23.29 0.70 9.48
C ILE A 271 -24.13 0.12 8.34
N ALA A 272 -24.64 -1.11 8.48
CA ALA A 272 -25.47 -1.76 7.47
C ALA A 272 -26.76 -0.96 7.18
N GLU A 273 -27.39 -0.41 8.23
CA GLU A 273 -28.54 0.49 8.10
C GLU A 273 -28.20 1.76 7.31
N ARG A 274 -27.04 2.38 7.58
CA ARG A 274 -26.55 3.53 6.81
C ARG A 274 -26.27 3.17 5.35
N ASN A 275 -25.71 1.98 5.09
CA ASN A 275 -25.46 1.49 3.73
C ASN A 275 -26.77 1.31 2.95
N LEU A 276 -27.82 0.78 3.60
CA LEU A 276 -29.14 0.62 3.01
C LEU A 276 -29.76 1.97 2.64
N GLN A 277 -29.67 2.96 3.54
CA GLN A 277 -30.14 4.33 3.29
C GLN A 277 -29.37 4.98 2.14
N TYR A 278 -28.03 4.87 2.13
CA TYR A 278 -27.19 5.41 1.07
C TYR A 278 -27.48 4.77 -0.29
N THR A 279 -27.71 3.45 -0.31
CA THR A 279 -28.13 2.72 -1.50
C THR A 279 -29.49 3.22 -2.01
N GLY A 280 -30.45 3.44 -1.11
CA GLY A 280 -31.76 4.04 -1.43
C GLY A 280 -31.62 5.46 -2.01
N TYR A 281 -30.76 6.28 -1.43
CA TYR A 281 -30.44 7.61 -1.94
C TYR A 281 -29.88 7.55 -3.37
N LEU A 282 -28.87 6.70 -3.63
CA LEU A 282 -28.30 6.56 -4.98
C LEU A 282 -29.34 6.10 -6.01
N LYS A 283 -30.25 5.19 -5.63
CA LYS A 283 -31.38 4.77 -6.47
C LYS A 283 -32.31 5.94 -6.79
N SER A 284 -32.66 6.75 -5.78
CA SER A 284 -33.53 7.94 -5.98
C SER A 284 -32.92 8.98 -6.92
N GLN A 285 -31.58 9.07 -6.99
CA GLN A 285 -30.86 10.01 -7.84
C GLN A 285 -30.55 9.45 -9.24
N GLY A 286 -31.05 8.25 -9.59
CA GLY A 286 -30.74 7.59 -10.86
C GLY A 286 -29.26 7.19 -11.00
N ARG A 287 -28.51 7.14 -9.89
CA ARG A 287 -27.08 6.80 -9.86
C ARG A 287 -26.81 5.31 -9.61
N CYS A 288 -27.87 4.51 -9.52
CA CYS A 288 -27.81 3.05 -9.47
C CYS A 288 -28.10 2.48 -10.86
N ILE A 289 -27.06 2.23 -11.66
CA ILE A 289 -27.21 1.32 -12.80
C ILE A 289 -27.22 -0.10 -12.23
N LYS A 290 -28.23 -0.89 -12.58
CA LYS A 290 -28.24 -2.33 -12.30
C LYS A 290 -27.04 -2.94 -13.00
N THR A 291 -26.07 -3.44 -12.24
CA THR A 291 -25.10 -4.40 -12.76
C THR A 291 -25.88 -5.69 -13.02
N SER A 292 -26.21 -5.92 -14.30
CA SER A 292 -26.67 -7.19 -14.84
C SER A 292 -25.54 -8.22 -14.84
#